data_AF-A0A034VX57-F1
#
_entry.id   AF-A0A034VX57-F1
#
_cell.length_a   1.000
_cell.length_b   1.000
_cell.length_c   1.000
_cell.angle_alpha   90.00
_cell.angle_beta   90.00
_cell.angle_gamma   90.00
#
_symmetry.space_group_name_H-M   'P 1'
#
loop_
_entity.id
_entity.type
_entity.pdbx_description
1 polymer ?
#
loop_
_entity_poly.entity_id
_entity_poly.type
_entity_poly.pdbx_seq_one_letter_code
_entity_poly.pdbx_strand_id
1 'polypeptide(L)'
;EQVNKLISIKPLKSRYVGEIGDVVVARITEVQQRRWKVDTNSRLDSVLLLSSVNLPGGELRRRGVEDEQMMRKYLQEGDLISAEVQNIFDEGTLSLYTRSLKYGKLSQGVLVKVFPSLVKRRKTHFHNLTCGASIILGNNGFIWISPTVNNEADGGDGGYAQNLNEVIPRADREVIARLRNCILALAHCKMMLYDTSILYAYEESMKYEVHELLQQEAIFDVAFLTQHRLRLQEE
;
A
#
# COMPACT_ATOMS: atom_id res chain seq x y z
N GLU A 1 24.29 1.88 13.47
CA GLU A 1 23.98 0.60 14.14
C GLU A 1 25.13 -0.35 13.93
N GLN A 2 25.54 -1.07 14.96
CA GLN A 2 26.54 -2.12 14.84
C GLN A 2 25.83 -3.46 15.01
N VAL A 3 25.77 -4.24 13.93
CA VAL A 3 25.26 -5.62 13.97
C VAL A 3 26.45 -6.54 13.77
N ASN A 4 26.88 -7.18 14.86
CA ASN A 4 28.10 -7.98 14.88
C ASN A 4 29.34 -7.18 14.41
N LYS A 5 29.92 -7.58 13.28
CA LYS A 5 31.08 -6.94 12.64
C LYS A 5 30.69 -5.89 11.59
N LEU A 6 29.41 -5.79 11.23
CA LEU A 6 28.94 -4.83 10.25
C LEU A 6 28.54 -3.53 10.95
N ILE A 7 29.22 -2.44 10.61
CA ILE A 7 28.84 -1.09 11.02
C ILE A 7 28.02 -0.50 9.89
N SER A 8 26.76 -0.19 10.16
CA SER A 8 25.84 0.44 9.20
C SER A 8 25.40 1.81 9.70
N ILE A 9 25.17 2.73 8.76
CA ILE A 9 24.63 4.06 9.05
C ILE A 9 23.22 4.09 8.48
N LYS A 10 22.21 4.28 9.35
CA LYS A 10 20.84 4.52 8.91
C LYS A 10 20.67 6.03 8.67
N PRO A 11 20.47 6.46 7.42
CA PRO A 11 20.25 7.87 7.12
C PRO A 11 18.88 8.32 7.68
N LEU A 12 18.78 9.60 8.03
CA LEU A 12 17.53 10.20 8.54
C LEU A 12 16.42 10.24 7.48
N LYS A 13 16.80 10.35 6.20
CA LYS A 13 15.90 10.28 5.05
C LYS A 13 16.52 9.34 4.03
N SER A 14 15.76 8.33 3.61
CA SER A 14 16.11 7.45 2.51
C SER A 14 14.91 7.26 1.59
N ARG A 15 15.19 6.93 0.33
CA ARG A 15 14.20 6.32 -0.54
C ARG A 15 13.96 4.88 -0.10
N TYR A 16 12.89 4.29 -0.61
CA TYR A 16 12.59 2.90 -0.36
C TYR A 16 13.70 2.00 -0.92
N VAL A 17 14.26 1.17 -0.06
CA VAL A 17 15.17 0.09 -0.41
C VAL A 17 14.40 -1.21 -0.18
N GLY A 18 14.00 -1.85 -1.27
CA GLY A 18 13.18 -3.05 -1.19
C GLY A 18 13.96 -4.24 -0.65
N GLU A 19 13.27 -5.09 0.09
CA GLU A 19 13.72 -6.43 0.48
C GLU A 19 12.84 -7.49 -0.17
N ILE A 20 13.39 -8.69 -0.33
CA ILE A 20 12.64 -9.83 -0.89
C ILE A 20 11.48 -10.16 0.06
N GLY A 21 10.27 -10.26 -0.49
CA GLY A 21 9.04 -10.50 0.27
C GLY A 21 8.36 -9.23 0.81
N ASP A 22 8.92 -8.04 0.56
CA ASP A 22 8.24 -6.80 0.93
C ASP A 22 6.96 -6.62 0.09
N VAL A 23 5.85 -6.27 0.76
CA VAL A 23 4.60 -5.89 0.11
C VAL A 23 4.66 -4.41 -0.24
N VAL A 24 4.35 -4.07 -1.48
CA VAL A 24 4.39 -2.70 -2.00
C VAL A 24 3.09 -2.35 -2.72
N VAL A 25 2.70 -1.08 -2.59
CA VAL A 25 1.68 -0.47 -3.45
C VAL A 25 2.40 0.39 -4.46
N ALA A 26 2.00 0.35 -5.72
CA ALA A 26 2.79 0.94 -6.78
C ALA A 26 1.91 1.45 -7.92
N ARG A 27 2.43 2.39 -8.72
CA ARG A 27 1.72 2.95 -9.88
C ARG A 27 2.41 2.54 -11.17
N ILE A 28 1.66 2.07 -12.15
CA ILE A 28 2.20 1.76 -13.47
C ILE A 28 2.57 3.06 -14.17
N THR A 29 3.82 3.16 -14.62
CA THR A 29 4.33 4.34 -15.34
C THR A 29 4.27 4.13 -16.84
N GLU A 30 4.74 2.98 -17.31
CA GLU A 30 4.82 2.65 -18.74
C GLU A 30 4.51 1.17 -18.98
N VAL A 31 3.83 0.88 -20.09
CA VAL A 31 3.68 -0.49 -20.60
C VAL A 31 4.72 -0.73 -21.69
N GLN A 32 5.61 -1.71 -21.49
CA GLN A 32 6.62 -2.12 -22.48
C GLN A 32 6.32 -3.54 -23.01
N GLN A 33 7.11 -4.00 -23.99
CA GLN A 33 7.00 -5.38 -24.46
C GLN A 33 7.30 -6.35 -23.32
N ARG A 34 6.32 -7.22 -23.00
CA ARG A 34 6.39 -8.28 -21.97
C ARG A 34 6.60 -7.83 -20.52
N ARG A 35 6.65 -6.52 -20.26
CA ARG A 35 6.84 -5.98 -18.91
C ARG A 35 6.15 -4.64 -18.71
N TRP A 36 5.74 -4.38 -17.47
CA TRP A 36 5.32 -3.05 -17.02
C TRP A 36 6.43 -2.43 -16.18
N LYS A 37 6.65 -1.13 -16.39
CA LYS A 37 7.41 -0.31 -15.45
C LYS A 37 6.46 0.23 -14.39
N VAL A 38 6.93 0.23 -13.16
CA VAL A 38 6.12 0.55 -11.99
C VAL A 38 6.90 1.46 -11.05
N ASP A 39 6.30 2.58 -10.67
CA ASP A 39 6.81 3.48 -9.63
C ASP A 39 6.46 2.92 -8.25
N THR A 40 7.51 2.54 -7.52
CA THR A 40 7.45 2.04 -6.14
C THR A 40 8.18 2.98 -5.17
N ASN A 41 8.47 4.24 -5.50
CA ASN A 41 9.21 5.17 -4.63
C ASN A 41 10.66 4.73 -4.29
N SER A 42 11.24 3.83 -5.11
CA SER A 42 12.64 3.42 -5.03
C SER A 42 13.58 4.38 -5.80
N ARG A 43 14.87 4.02 -5.85
CA ARG A 43 15.86 4.75 -6.66
C ARG A 43 15.59 4.65 -8.16
N LEU A 44 15.17 3.47 -8.60
CA LEU A 44 14.89 3.10 -9.99
C LEU A 44 13.44 2.63 -10.11
N ASP A 45 12.89 2.67 -11.31
CA ASP A 45 11.58 2.07 -11.58
C ASP A 45 11.64 0.56 -11.39
N SER A 46 10.60 0.00 -10.78
CA SER A 46 10.46 -1.45 -10.62
C SER A 46 9.89 -2.08 -11.88
N VAL A 47 10.17 -3.37 -12.07
CA VAL A 47 9.73 -4.13 -13.23
C VAL A 47 8.72 -5.18 -12.80
N LEU A 48 7.55 -5.18 -13.43
CA LEU A 48 6.56 -6.26 -13.32
C LEU A 48 6.53 -7.00 -14.64
N LEU A 49 7.02 -8.24 -14.66
CA LEU A 49 7.02 -9.08 -15.86
C LEU A 49 5.61 -9.59 -16.13
N LEU A 50 5.24 -9.75 -17.41
CA LEU A 50 3.99 -10.41 -17.81
C LEU A 50 3.90 -11.77 -17.13
N SER A 51 4.92 -12.61 -17.36
CA SER A 51 5.64 -13.41 -16.35
C SER A 51 5.00 -13.74 -15.00
N SER A 52 4.88 -12.67 -14.25
CA SER A 52 4.73 -12.65 -12.80
C SER A 52 3.34 -12.17 -12.38
N VAL A 53 2.46 -11.95 -13.36
CA VAL A 53 1.08 -11.52 -13.23
C VAL A 53 0.16 -12.73 -13.43
N ASN A 54 -0.89 -12.79 -12.63
CA ASN A 54 -1.97 -13.75 -12.82
C ASN A 54 -2.87 -13.27 -13.96
N LEU A 55 -3.22 -14.13 -14.90
CA LEU A 55 -4.21 -13.77 -15.91
C LEU A 55 -5.58 -14.29 -15.45
N PRO A 56 -6.67 -13.56 -15.75
CA PRO A 56 -8.02 -14.05 -15.48
C PRO A 56 -8.23 -15.41 -16.16
N GLY A 57 -8.85 -16.36 -15.45
CA GLY A 57 -9.07 -17.73 -15.91
C GLY A 57 -8.29 -18.82 -15.15
N GLY A 58 -7.34 -18.47 -14.28
CA GLY A 58 -6.74 -19.39 -13.30
C GLY A 58 -5.90 -20.55 -13.87
N GLU A 59 -5.84 -20.72 -15.19
CA GLU A 59 -5.05 -21.75 -15.83
C GLU A 59 -3.60 -21.29 -16.07
N LEU A 60 -2.66 -22.21 -15.86
CA LEU A 60 -1.30 -22.15 -16.40
C LEU A 60 -1.32 -22.26 -17.94
N ARG A 61 -1.98 -21.32 -18.62
CA ARG A 61 -2.01 -21.22 -20.08
C ARG A 61 -0.62 -20.78 -20.56
N ARG A 62 -0.16 -21.36 -21.67
CA ARG A 62 1.04 -20.87 -22.36
C ARG A 62 0.77 -19.45 -22.84
N ARG A 63 1.52 -18.51 -22.27
CA ARG A 63 1.43 -17.07 -22.58
C ARG A 63 1.74 -16.87 -24.06
N GLY A 64 0.75 -16.41 -24.81
CA GLY A 64 0.82 -16.24 -26.25
C GLY A 64 1.15 -14.79 -26.66
N VAL A 65 1.32 -14.58 -27.96
CA VAL A 65 1.47 -13.22 -28.55
C VAL A 65 0.19 -12.39 -28.35
N GLU A 66 -0.97 -13.05 -28.22
CA GLU A 66 -2.26 -12.42 -27.92
C GLU A 66 -2.27 -11.74 -26.54
N ASP A 67 -1.62 -12.35 -25.54
CA ASP A 67 -1.53 -11.78 -24.19
C ASP A 67 -0.64 -10.55 -24.18
N GLU A 68 0.42 -10.51 -25.01
CA GLU A 68 1.27 -9.33 -25.19
C GLU A 68 0.48 -8.14 -25.75
N GLN A 69 -0.42 -8.40 -26.70
CA GLN A 69 -1.31 -7.36 -27.26
C GLN A 69 -2.39 -6.92 -26.26
N MET A 70 -2.85 -7.83 -25.39
CA MET A 70 -3.85 -7.54 -24.37
C MET A 70 -3.28 -7.00 -23.06
N MET A 71 -1.95 -6.81 -22.94
CA MET A 71 -1.31 -6.24 -21.74
C MET A 71 -1.95 -4.92 -21.30
N ARG A 72 -2.23 -4.03 -22.27
CA ARG A 72 -2.86 -2.74 -22.01
C ARG A 72 -4.32 -2.85 -21.56
N LYS A 73 -5.00 -3.98 -21.78
CA LYS A 73 -6.36 -4.19 -21.26
C LYS A 73 -6.34 -4.48 -19.76
N TYR A 74 -5.36 -5.23 -19.27
CA TYR A 74 -5.25 -5.58 -17.86
C TYR A 74 -4.74 -4.41 -17.01
N LEU A 75 -3.63 -3.82 -17.44
CA LEU A 75 -2.89 -2.81 -16.68
C LEU A 75 -2.47 -1.68 -17.61
N GLN A 76 -3.01 -0.49 -17.33
CA GLN A 76 -2.77 0.75 -18.07
C GLN A 76 -1.86 1.68 -17.29
N GLU A 77 -1.30 2.66 -18.00
CA GLU A 77 -0.51 3.73 -17.42
C GLU A 77 -1.37 4.50 -16.40
N GLY A 78 -0.84 4.71 -15.20
CA GLY A 78 -1.53 5.37 -14.10
C GLY A 78 -2.31 4.46 -13.17
N ASP A 79 -2.54 3.19 -13.54
CA ASP A 79 -3.19 2.20 -12.67
C ASP A 79 -2.36 1.93 -11.41
N LEU A 80 -3.05 1.68 -10.30
CA LEU A 80 -2.44 1.30 -9.03
C LEU A 80 -2.51 -0.21 -8.84
N ILE A 81 -1.43 -0.78 -8.33
CA ILE A 81 -1.32 -2.21 -8.07
C ILE A 81 -0.77 -2.46 -6.67
N SER A 82 -1.19 -3.57 -6.07
CA SER A 82 -0.51 -4.21 -4.96
C SER A 82 0.36 -5.34 -5.50
N ALA A 83 1.61 -5.40 -5.06
CA ALA A 83 2.55 -6.41 -5.49
C ALA A 83 3.54 -6.76 -4.39
N GLU A 84 4.21 -7.89 -4.54
CA GLU A 84 5.29 -8.32 -3.66
C GLU A 84 6.62 -8.27 -4.41
N VAL A 85 7.70 -7.95 -3.70
CA VAL A 85 9.05 -7.97 -4.25
C VAL A 85 9.52 -9.42 -4.36
N GLN A 86 9.66 -9.92 -5.59
CA GLN A 86 10.13 -11.29 -5.87
C GLN A 86 11.64 -11.40 -5.71
N ASN A 87 12.35 -10.49 -6.37
CA ASN A 87 13.79 -10.52 -6.47
C ASN A 87 14.33 -9.11 -6.70
N ILE A 88 15.60 -8.92 -6.39
CA ILE A 88 16.30 -7.65 -6.56
C ILE A 88 17.42 -7.93 -7.55
N PHE A 89 17.43 -7.20 -8.67
CA PHE A 89 18.52 -7.29 -9.64
C PHE A 89 19.78 -6.62 -9.09
N ASP A 90 20.95 -6.99 -9.62
CA ASP A 90 22.25 -6.49 -9.15
C ASP A 90 22.37 -4.95 -9.22
N GLU A 91 21.61 -4.31 -10.12
CA GLU A 91 21.54 -2.85 -10.27
C GLU A 91 20.66 -2.15 -9.18
N GLY A 92 19.98 -2.94 -8.35
CA GLY A 92 19.01 -2.45 -7.35
C GLY A 92 17.59 -2.25 -7.89
N THR A 93 17.32 -2.67 -9.12
CA THR A 93 15.97 -2.70 -9.69
C THR A 93 15.16 -3.81 -9.02
N LEU A 94 13.93 -3.50 -8.60
CA LEU A 94 13.05 -4.48 -7.95
C LEU A 94 12.21 -5.21 -9.01
N SER A 95 12.22 -6.54 -8.95
CA SER A 95 11.30 -7.39 -9.72
C SER A 95 10.07 -7.69 -8.88
N LEU A 96 8.91 -7.29 -9.37
CA LEU A 96 7.62 -7.48 -8.69
C LEU A 96 6.89 -8.72 -9.21
N TYR A 97 6.04 -9.29 -8.37
CA TYR A 97 5.11 -10.33 -8.76
C TYR A 97 3.76 -10.22 -8.04
N THR A 98 2.71 -10.71 -8.69
CA THR A 98 1.31 -10.64 -8.25
C THR A 98 0.65 -12.02 -8.40
N ARG A 99 1.36 -13.09 -8.00
CA ARG A 99 0.87 -14.47 -8.13
C ARG A 99 -0.22 -14.86 -7.12
N SER A 100 -0.37 -14.13 -6.02
CA SER A 100 -1.47 -14.37 -5.08
C SER A 100 -2.69 -13.56 -5.49
N LEU A 101 -3.90 -14.12 -5.32
CA LEU A 101 -5.18 -13.40 -5.51
C LEU A 101 -5.33 -12.18 -4.59
N LYS A 102 -4.52 -12.09 -3.53
CA LYS A 102 -4.46 -10.95 -2.62
C LYS A 102 -3.79 -9.72 -3.28
N TYR A 103 -2.98 -9.97 -4.30
CA TYR A 103 -2.25 -8.97 -5.06
C TYR A 103 -2.93 -8.76 -6.41
N GLY A 104 -2.86 -7.55 -6.93
CA GLY A 104 -3.53 -7.24 -8.18
C GLY A 104 -3.74 -5.76 -8.37
N LYS A 105 -4.70 -5.44 -9.23
CA LYS A 105 -5.08 -4.06 -9.50
C LYS A 105 -5.94 -3.53 -8.35
N LEU A 106 -5.60 -2.33 -7.91
CA LEU A 106 -6.36 -1.64 -6.87
C LEU A 106 -7.50 -0.86 -7.54
N SER A 107 -8.72 -1.03 -7.01
CA SER A 107 -9.96 -0.47 -7.55
C SER A 107 -10.23 0.92 -6.95
N GLN A 108 -11.43 1.16 -6.40
CA GLN A 108 -11.76 2.44 -5.77
C GLN A 108 -11.13 2.56 -4.40
N GLY A 109 -10.50 3.70 -4.14
CA GLY A 109 -9.85 3.99 -2.87
C GLY A 109 -8.99 5.24 -2.96
N VAL A 110 -8.18 5.44 -1.92
CA VAL A 110 -7.31 6.61 -1.77
C VAL A 110 -5.88 6.16 -1.49
N LEU A 111 -4.95 6.68 -2.30
CA LEU A 111 -3.52 6.50 -2.10
C LEU A 111 -2.98 7.63 -1.21
N VAL A 112 -2.28 7.26 -0.14
CA VAL A 112 -1.53 8.17 0.73
C VAL A 112 -0.04 7.87 0.60
N LYS A 113 0.76 8.90 0.34
CA LYS A 113 2.22 8.79 0.26
C LYS A 113 2.84 9.29 1.56
N VAL A 114 3.59 8.43 2.23
CA VAL A 114 4.36 8.74 3.44
C VAL A 114 5.83 8.34 3.22
N PHE A 115 6.71 8.74 4.15
CA PHE A 115 8.08 8.28 4.11
C PHE A 115 8.16 6.77 4.39
N PRO A 116 8.90 5.97 3.59
CA PRO A 116 9.00 4.52 3.77
C PRO A 116 9.54 4.13 5.14
N SER A 117 10.41 4.96 5.72
CA SER A 117 10.99 4.74 7.05
C SER A 117 9.96 4.76 8.20
N LEU A 118 8.77 5.33 7.97
CA LEU A 118 7.70 5.40 8.98
C LEU A 118 6.85 4.13 9.01
N VAL A 119 6.88 3.31 7.96
CA VAL A 119 6.08 2.08 7.90
C VAL A 119 6.83 0.98 8.63
N LYS A 120 6.24 0.43 9.70
CA LYS A 120 6.85 -0.69 10.44
C LYS A 120 6.68 -1.98 9.64
N ARG A 121 7.78 -2.64 9.29
CA ARG A 121 7.74 -3.97 8.66
C ARG A 121 7.11 -5.00 9.60
N ARG A 122 6.08 -5.71 9.15
CA ARG A 122 5.37 -6.76 9.88
C ARG A 122 5.08 -7.95 8.96
N LYS A 123 4.55 -9.04 9.51
CA LYS A 123 4.16 -10.22 8.71
C LYS A 123 2.93 -9.96 7.86
N THR A 124 2.03 -9.10 8.32
CA THR A 124 0.77 -8.76 7.65
C THR A 124 0.75 -7.27 7.36
N HIS A 125 0.50 -6.93 6.10
CA HIS A 125 0.39 -5.56 5.59
C HIS A 125 -1.01 -5.24 5.08
N PHE A 126 -1.88 -6.25 5.02
CA PHE A 126 -3.30 -6.14 4.69
C PHE A 126 -4.08 -6.16 6.00
N HIS A 127 -4.83 -5.09 6.25
CA HIS A 127 -5.63 -4.94 7.45
C HIS A 127 -7.04 -4.55 7.09
N ASN A 128 -8.01 -5.35 7.56
CA ASN A 128 -9.41 -4.97 7.53
C ASN A 128 -9.73 -4.35 8.89
N LEU A 129 -10.02 -3.05 8.88
CA LEU A 129 -10.34 -2.33 10.11
C LEU A 129 -11.81 -2.52 10.45
N THR A 130 -12.11 -2.52 11.74
CA THR A 130 -13.48 -2.60 12.27
C THR A 130 -14.34 -1.38 11.92
N CYS A 131 -13.73 -0.30 11.41
CA CYS A 131 -14.41 0.91 10.97
C CYS A 131 -15.04 0.82 9.57
N GLY A 132 -15.01 -0.34 8.90
CA GLY A 132 -15.59 -0.51 7.56
C GLY A 132 -14.66 -0.13 6.41
N ALA A 133 -13.36 0.04 6.69
CA ALA A 133 -12.34 0.28 5.67
C ALA A 133 -11.21 -0.76 5.75
N SER A 134 -10.63 -1.06 4.59
CA SER A 134 -9.42 -1.88 4.46
C SER A 134 -8.22 -1.00 4.14
N ILE A 135 -7.06 -1.33 4.72
CA ILE A 135 -5.80 -0.63 4.52
C ILE A 135 -4.74 -1.62 4.05
N ILE A 136 -3.96 -1.21 3.05
CA ILE A 136 -2.74 -1.87 2.61
C ILE A 136 -1.56 -0.96 2.92
N LEU A 137 -0.69 -1.41 3.83
CA LEU A 137 0.51 -0.69 4.25
C LEU A 137 1.70 -1.15 3.41
N GLY A 138 1.98 -0.48 2.29
CA GLY A 138 3.16 -0.77 1.48
C GLY A 138 4.46 -0.34 2.16
N ASN A 139 5.47 -1.21 2.15
CA ASN A 139 6.79 -0.98 2.77
C ASN A 139 7.54 0.19 2.11
N ASN A 140 7.10 0.57 0.92
CA ASN A 140 7.60 1.71 0.17
C ASN A 140 7.01 3.07 0.59
N GLY A 141 6.16 3.08 1.61
CA GLY A 141 5.48 4.29 2.09
C GLY A 141 4.25 4.66 1.25
N PHE A 142 3.83 3.80 0.31
CA PHE A 142 2.55 3.96 -0.36
C PHE A 142 1.51 3.16 0.39
N ILE A 143 0.53 3.88 0.95
CA ILE A 143 -0.56 3.31 1.72
C ILE A 143 -1.83 3.43 0.90
N TRP A 144 -2.53 2.32 0.73
CA TRP A 144 -3.82 2.29 0.04
C TRP A 144 -4.94 2.12 1.05
N ILE A 145 -5.98 2.94 0.95
CA ILE A 145 -7.17 2.88 1.79
C ILE A 145 -8.35 2.64 0.86
N SER A 146 -9.08 1.55 1.09
CA SER A 146 -10.28 1.20 0.33
C SER A 146 -11.45 0.94 1.29
N PRO A 147 -12.70 1.01 0.84
CA PRO A 147 -13.80 0.42 1.60
C PRO A 147 -13.54 -1.07 1.83
N THR A 148 -14.08 -1.64 2.89
CA THR A 148 -14.01 -3.08 3.11
C THR A 148 -14.87 -3.78 2.07
N VAL A 149 -14.22 -4.47 1.12
CA VAL A 149 -14.91 -5.33 0.17
C VAL A 149 -15.08 -6.69 0.85
N ASN A 150 -16.31 -7.20 0.93
CA ASN A 150 -16.54 -8.57 1.35
C ASN A 150 -15.95 -9.49 0.28
N ASN A 151 -14.78 -10.06 0.59
CA ASN A 151 -13.89 -10.83 -0.30
C ASN A 151 -14.47 -12.15 -0.88
N GLU A 152 -15.78 -12.33 -0.91
CA GLU A 152 -16.39 -13.55 -1.45
C GLU A 152 -16.69 -13.48 -2.96
N ALA A 153 -16.62 -12.30 -3.59
CA ALA A 153 -17.06 -12.12 -4.98
C ALA A 153 -15.96 -11.93 -6.05
N ASP A 154 -14.73 -11.54 -5.69
CA ASP A 154 -13.73 -11.08 -6.68
C ASP A 154 -12.76 -12.17 -7.20
N GLY A 155 -13.05 -13.44 -6.91
CA GLY A 155 -12.27 -14.59 -7.40
C GLY A 155 -12.41 -14.90 -8.90
N GLY A 156 -13.26 -14.17 -9.64
CA GLY A 156 -13.59 -14.46 -11.03
C GLY A 156 -12.66 -13.82 -12.07
N ASP A 157 -12.21 -12.58 -11.84
CA ASP A 157 -11.47 -11.78 -12.86
C ASP A 157 -9.97 -11.60 -12.54
N GLY A 158 -9.43 -12.44 -11.66
CA GLY A 158 -8.00 -12.42 -11.31
C GLY A 158 -7.53 -11.12 -10.64
N GLY A 159 -8.43 -10.26 -10.16
CA GLY A 159 -8.10 -8.99 -9.51
C GLY A 159 -7.73 -7.85 -10.47
N TYR A 160 -8.20 -7.86 -11.73
CA TYR A 160 -7.98 -6.76 -12.70
C TYR A 160 -9.23 -5.93 -13.02
N ALA A 161 -10.41 -6.33 -12.53
CA ALA A 161 -11.65 -5.57 -12.69
C ALA A 161 -11.58 -4.24 -11.93
N GLN A 162 -11.80 -3.13 -12.64
CA GLN A 162 -12.10 -1.84 -12.01
C GLN A 162 -13.61 -1.70 -11.84
N ASN A 163 -14.12 -2.04 -10.65
CA ASN A 163 -15.50 -1.76 -10.29
C ASN A 163 -15.67 -0.26 -9.95
N LEU A 164 -15.60 0.60 -10.97
CA LEU A 164 -15.80 2.05 -10.83
C LEU A 164 -17.29 2.44 -10.77
N ASN A 165 -18.19 1.51 -11.09
CA ASN A 165 -19.62 1.78 -11.19
C ASN A 165 -20.32 1.76 -9.83
N GLU A 166 -19.69 1.16 -8.81
CA GLU A 166 -20.27 1.11 -7.47
C GLU A 166 -20.11 2.46 -6.76
N VAL A 167 -21.22 2.99 -6.27
CA VAL A 167 -21.24 4.25 -5.52
C VAL A 167 -20.99 3.93 -4.06
N ILE A 168 -19.76 4.16 -3.59
CA ILE A 168 -19.43 4.02 -2.18
C ILE A 168 -20.28 5.01 -1.35
N PRO A 169 -20.99 4.56 -0.29
CA PRO A 169 -21.76 5.42 0.60
C PRO A 169 -20.96 6.59 1.19
N ARG A 170 -21.65 7.69 1.52
CA ARG A 170 -21.00 8.86 2.13
C ARG A 170 -20.32 8.53 3.46
N ALA A 171 -20.93 7.67 4.28
CA ALA A 171 -20.38 7.24 5.56
C ALA A 171 -19.00 6.58 5.39
N ASP A 172 -18.87 5.63 4.47
CA ASP A 172 -17.60 4.93 4.22
C ASP A 172 -16.53 5.88 3.65
N ARG A 173 -16.92 6.82 2.79
CA ARG A 173 -16.00 7.87 2.29
C ARG A 173 -15.49 8.77 3.42
N GLU A 174 -16.34 9.09 4.38
CA GLU A 174 -15.96 9.89 5.55
C GLU A 174 -14.93 9.14 6.41
N VAL A 175 -15.13 7.83 6.63
CA VAL A 175 -14.17 6.96 7.32
C VAL A 175 -12.82 6.95 6.58
N ILE A 176 -12.83 6.77 5.26
CA ILE A 176 -11.61 6.78 4.44
C ILE A 176 -10.89 8.14 4.54
N ALA A 177 -11.64 9.24 4.49
CA ALA A 177 -11.08 10.59 4.60
C ALA A 177 -10.47 10.84 5.99
N ARG A 178 -11.15 10.38 7.07
CA ARG A 178 -10.65 10.44 8.44
C ARG A 178 -9.35 9.63 8.59
N LEU A 179 -9.34 8.39 8.14
CA LEU A 179 -8.14 7.52 8.16
C LEU A 179 -6.96 8.14 7.41
N ARG A 180 -7.21 8.71 6.22
CA ARG A 180 -6.19 9.46 5.47
C ARG A 180 -5.60 10.58 6.31
N ASN A 181 -6.43 11.39 6.97
CA ASN A 181 -5.96 12.52 7.77
C ASN A 181 -5.19 12.03 9.01
N CYS A 182 -5.65 10.97 9.68
CA CYS A 182 -4.93 10.36 10.81
C CYS A 182 -3.55 9.83 10.40
N ILE A 183 -3.44 9.15 9.26
CA ILE A 183 -2.15 8.65 8.74
C ILE A 183 -1.20 9.82 8.44
N LEU A 184 -1.71 10.90 7.85
CA LEU A 184 -0.92 12.11 7.60
C LEU A 184 -0.50 12.80 8.91
N ALA A 185 -1.38 12.85 9.90
CA ALA A 185 -1.08 13.41 11.22
C ALA A 185 0.05 12.64 11.92
N LEU A 186 -0.07 11.30 11.98
CA LEU A 186 0.96 10.42 12.53
C LEU A 186 2.29 10.56 11.76
N ALA A 187 2.23 10.66 10.43
CA ALA A 187 3.41 10.83 9.60
C ALA A 187 4.09 12.19 9.83
N HIS A 188 3.31 13.26 10.01
CA HIS A 188 3.81 14.60 10.35
C HIS A 188 4.54 14.60 11.70
N CYS A 189 4.02 13.87 12.68
CA CYS A 189 4.62 13.68 13.99
C CYS A 189 5.75 12.62 14.01
N LYS A 190 6.15 12.07 12.85
CA LYS A 190 7.20 11.05 12.70
C LYS A 190 6.95 9.80 13.55
N MET A 191 5.69 9.45 13.75
CA MET A 191 5.31 8.22 14.44
C MET A 191 5.33 7.02 13.50
N MET A 192 5.63 5.85 14.05
CA MET A 192 5.62 4.60 13.29
C MET A 192 4.18 4.18 12.96
N LEU A 193 3.96 3.86 11.69
CA LEU A 193 2.67 3.45 11.14
C LEU A 193 2.58 1.92 11.10
N TYR A 194 1.56 1.39 11.75
CA TYR A 194 1.14 0.00 11.73
C TYR A 194 -0.33 -0.10 12.16
N ASP A 195 -0.89 -1.30 12.09
CA ASP A 195 -2.30 -1.59 12.37
C ASP A 195 -2.84 -0.92 13.63
N THR A 196 -2.21 -1.15 14.79
CA THR A 196 -2.74 -0.62 16.05
C THR A 196 -2.53 0.88 16.21
N SER A 197 -1.45 1.45 15.67
CA SER A 197 -1.22 2.91 15.75
C SER A 197 -2.24 3.68 14.93
N ILE A 198 -2.61 3.16 13.75
CA ILE A 198 -3.65 3.77 12.91
C ILE A 198 -5.03 3.62 13.55
N LEU A 199 -5.33 2.45 14.13
CA LEU A 199 -6.62 2.20 14.79
C LEU A 199 -6.81 3.11 16.02
N TYR A 200 -5.80 3.26 16.86
CA TYR A 200 -5.87 4.18 18.00
C TYR A 200 -5.97 5.64 17.55
N ALA A 201 -5.21 6.06 16.53
CA ALA A 201 -5.36 7.40 15.99
C ALA A 201 -6.76 7.65 15.40
N TYR A 202 -7.37 6.63 14.81
CA TYR A 202 -8.75 6.70 14.34
C TYR A 202 -9.74 6.88 15.48
N GLU A 203 -9.62 6.11 16.57
CA GLU A 203 -10.47 6.24 17.76
C GLU A 203 -10.31 7.62 18.43
N GLU A 204 -9.08 8.11 18.60
CA GLU A 204 -8.82 9.43 19.20
C GLU A 204 -9.32 10.57 18.30
N SER A 205 -9.27 10.39 16.98
CA SER A 205 -9.75 11.38 16.02
C SER A 205 -11.27 11.58 16.03
N MET A 206 -12.04 10.68 16.65
CA MET A 206 -13.50 10.82 16.76
C MET A 206 -13.95 12.03 17.60
N LYS A 207 -13.03 12.63 18.35
CA LYS A 207 -13.26 13.88 19.09
C LYS A 207 -13.37 15.10 18.16
N TYR A 208 -12.87 14.98 16.94
CA TYR A 208 -12.76 16.06 15.97
C TYR A 208 -13.54 15.74 14.69
N GLU A 209 -14.00 16.78 14.02
CA GLU A 209 -14.56 16.64 12.69
C GLU A 209 -13.46 16.38 11.66
N VAL A 210 -13.81 15.73 10.53
CA VAL A 210 -12.80 15.29 9.53
C VAL A 210 -11.93 16.44 9.01
N HIS A 211 -12.51 17.63 8.86
CA HIS A 211 -11.81 18.83 8.41
C HIS A 211 -10.89 19.45 9.47
N GLU A 212 -11.18 19.25 10.76
CA GLU A 212 -10.38 19.78 11.87
C GLU A 212 -9.07 19.01 12.02
N LEU A 213 -9.04 17.73 11.61
CA LEU A 213 -7.83 16.89 11.56
C LEU A 213 -6.75 17.39 10.59
N LEU A 214 -7.00 18.49 9.87
CA LEU A 214 -6.01 19.19 9.05
C LEU A 214 -5.33 20.33 9.83
N GLN A 215 -5.90 20.76 10.96
CA GLN A 215 -5.33 21.79 11.81
C GLN A 215 -4.19 21.22 12.65
N GLN A 216 -3.16 22.05 12.89
CA GLN A 216 -1.96 21.61 13.61
C GLN A 216 -2.28 21.15 15.04
N GLU A 217 -3.19 21.83 15.73
CA GLU A 217 -3.60 21.50 17.10
C GLU A 217 -4.18 20.09 17.19
N ALA A 218 -5.17 19.78 16.34
CA ALA A 218 -5.76 18.46 16.27
C ALA A 218 -4.76 17.37 15.86
N ILE A 219 -3.85 17.67 14.91
CA ILE A 219 -2.79 16.74 14.49
C ILE A 219 -1.89 16.37 15.67
N PHE A 220 -1.42 17.36 16.43
CA PHE A 220 -0.53 17.11 17.57
C PHE A 220 -1.25 16.42 18.72
N ASP A 221 -2.48 16.80 19.01
CA ASP A 221 -3.27 16.18 20.08
C ASP A 221 -3.55 14.70 19.80
N VAL A 222 -4.04 14.36 18.60
CA VAL A 222 -4.29 12.97 18.19
C VAL A 222 -3.00 12.15 18.24
N ALA A 223 -1.88 12.69 17.74
CA ALA A 223 -0.60 12.00 17.77
C ALA A 223 -0.10 11.76 19.21
N PHE A 224 -0.22 12.77 20.07
CA PHE A 224 0.19 12.68 21.47
C PHE A 224 -0.62 11.64 22.25
N LEU A 225 -1.95 11.69 22.13
CA LEU A 225 -2.85 10.74 22.77
C LEU A 225 -2.63 9.32 22.28
N THR A 226 -2.44 9.15 20.97
CA THR A 226 -2.12 7.85 20.37
C THR A 226 -0.80 7.31 20.92
N GLN A 227 0.24 8.15 21.01
CA GLN A 227 1.54 7.75 21.54
C GLN A 227 1.45 7.34 23.01
N HIS A 228 0.72 8.11 23.82
CA HIS A 228 0.50 7.82 25.22
C HIS A 228 -0.18 6.46 25.40
N ARG A 229 -1.25 6.20 24.62
CA ARG A 229 -1.98 4.93 24.66
C ARG A 229 -1.14 3.73 24.21
N LEU A 230 -0.29 3.91 23.20
CA LEU A 230 0.65 2.88 22.77
C LEU A 230 1.67 2.52 23.85
N ARG A 231 2.20 3.51 24.58
CA ARG A 231 3.15 3.27 25.67
C ARG A 231 2.53 2.50 26.83
N LEU A 232 1.30 2.85 27.22
CA LEU A 232 0.57 2.15 28.28
C LEU A 232 0.30 0.68 27.97
N GLN A 233 0.34 0.27 26.69
CA GLN A 233 0.15 -1.12 26.29
C GLN A 233 1.48 -1.90 26.20
N GLU A 234 2.61 -1.19 26.12
CA GLU A 234 3.95 -1.79 26.11
C GLU A 234 4.51 -2.00 27.54
N GLU A 235 3.95 -1.30 28.54
CA GLU A 235 4.19 -1.49 29.98
C GLU A 235 3.32 -2.62 30.57
#